data_AF-A0A4Q5Z3Y3-F1
#
_entry.id   AF-A0A4Q5Z3Y3-F1
#
_cell.length_a   1.000
_cell.length_b   1.000
_cell.length_c   1.000
_cell.angle_alpha   90.00
_cell.angle_beta   90.00
_cell.angle_gamma   90.00
#
_symmetry.space_group_name_H-M   'P 1'
#
loop_
_entity.id
_entity.type
_entity.pdbx_description
1 polymer ?
#
loop_
_entity_poly.entity_id
_entity_poly.type
_entity_poly.pdbx_seq_one_letter_code
_entity_poly.pdbx_strand_id
1 'polypeptide(L)'
;MTSTFLIGDPFIELQQVESTNNYATGMVHEGMAQHGMVVFSHYQSKGKGQHNKTWLGEVGKNIAMSVVLQPPALALSQSFLISMATALGVQRFFSKYAGSETKVKWPNDLYWRDRKAGGILIENIVLGSEWKAAVIGIGVNINQTSFEGV
;
A
#
# COMPACT_ATOMS: atom_id res chain seq x y z
N MET A 1 1.17 -7.45 28.86
CA MET A 1 1.07 -6.14 28.20
C MET A 1 1.01 -6.39 26.70
N THR A 2 -0.17 -6.34 26.09
CA THR A 2 -0.30 -6.36 24.63
C THR A 2 0.20 -5.02 24.12
N SER A 3 1.47 -4.97 23.69
CA SER A 3 1.96 -3.85 22.91
C SER A 3 1.00 -3.65 21.74
N THR A 4 0.31 -2.52 21.70
CA THR A 4 -0.57 -2.20 20.58
C THR A 4 0.36 -1.88 19.41
N PHE A 5 0.42 -2.77 18.43
CA PHE A 5 1.19 -2.54 17.21
C PHE A 5 0.61 -1.31 16.51
N LEU A 6 1.33 -0.18 16.60
CA LEU A 6 0.89 1.11 16.07
C LEU A 6 1.29 1.19 14.60
N ILE A 7 0.30 1.20 13.70
CA ILE A 7 0.54 1.53 12.29
C ILE A 7 0.58 3.05 12.18
N GLY A 8 1.58 3.59 11.49
CA GLY A 8 1.81 5.03 11.35
C GLY A 8 2.84 5.59 12.32
N ASP A 9 3.59 4.74 13.04
CA ASP A 9 4.70 5.19 13.87
C ASP A 9 5.99 4.43 13.50
N PRO A 10 6.95 5.07 12.80
CA PRO A 10 6.91 6.44 12.32
C PRO A 10 6.02 6.64 11.08
N PHE A 11 5.54 7.87 10.87
CA PHE A 11 4.91 8.32 9.62
C PHE A 11 5.86 9.26 8.87
N ILE A 12 6.39 8.80 7.74
CA ILE A 12 7.32 9.56 6.90
C ILE A 12 6.53 10.16 5.75
N GLU A 13 6.45 11.49 5.70
CA GLU A 13 5.77 12.24 4.65
C GLU A 13 6.78 12.84 3.67
N LEU A 14 6.65 12.52 2.38
CA LEU A 14 7.54 12.97 1.31
C LEU A 14 6.78 13.79 0.27
N GLN A 15 7.32 14.96 -0.10
CA GLN A 15 6.76 15.75 -1.20
C GLN A 15 6.80 14.99 -2.53
N GLN A 16 7.89 14.25 -2.77
CA GLN A 16 8.08 13.45 -3.96
C GLN A 16 8.99 12.26 -3.67
N VAL A 17 8.75 11.15 -4.34
CA VAL A 17 9.61 9.97 -4.35
C VAL A 17 9.50 9.25 -5.70
N GLU A 18 10.43 8.34 -6.02
CA GLU A 18 10.22 7.46 -7.17
C GLU A 18 9.04 6.51 -6.93
N SER A 19 9.08 5.78 -5.82
CA SER A 19 8.01 4.90 -5.35
C SER A 19 8.09 4.76 -3.84
N THR A 20 6.97 4.96 -3.15
CA THR A 20 6.81 4.71 -1.71
C THR A 20 7.19 3.27 -1.36
N ASN A 21 6.87 2.31 -2.23
CA ASN A 21 7.24 0.90 -2.05
C ASN A 21 8.75 0.69 -2.11
N ASN A 22 9.43 1.30 -3.09
CA ASN A 22 10.88 1.17 -3.22
C ASN A 22 11.58 1.85 -2.04
N TYR A 23 11.10 3.02 -1.61
CA TYR A 23 11.64 3.72 -0.44
C TYR A 23 11.52 2.86 0.82
N ALA A 24 10.32 2.34 1.10
CA ALA A 24 10.09 1.45 2.25
C ALA A 24 10.93 0.17 2.18
N THR A 25 11.08 -0.41 0.98
CA THR A 25 11.93 -1.59 0.75
C THR A 25 13.41 -1.29 1.03
N GLY A 26 13.92 -0.14 0.59
CA GLY A 26 15.28 0.31 0.90
C GLY A 26 15.52 0.42 2.40
N MET A 27 14.59 1.08 3.12
CA MET A 27 14.64 1.18 4.59
C MET A 27 14.65 -0.18 5.29
N VAL A 28 13.94 -1.18 4.77
CA VAL A 28 14.00 -2.56 5.30
C VAL A 28 15.37 -3.18 5.06
N HIS A 29 15.94 -3.05 3.85
CA HIS A 29 17.26 -3.59 3.53
C HIS A 29 18.38 -2.94 4.33
N GLU A 30 18.26 -1.65 4.62
CA GLU A 30 19.22 -0.89 5.44
C GLU A 30 19.02 -1.09 6.95
N GLY A 31 18.01 -1.87 7.37
CA GLY A 31 17.73 -2.15 8.78
C GLY A 31 17.12 -0.98 9.55
N MET A 32 16.64 0.06 8.85
CA MET A 32 16.06 1.27 9.45
C MET A 32 14.53 1.20 9.58
N ALA A 33 13.87 0.27 8.87
CA ALA A 33 12.42 0.13 8.93
C ALA A 33 11.93 -0.52 10.24
N GLN A 34 10.83 -0.01 10.76
CA GLN A 34 10.14 -0.54 11.94
C GLN A 34 8.79 -1.16 11.55
N HIS A 35 8.32 -2.13 12.34
CA HIS A 35 6.96 -2.64 12.21
C HIS A 35 5.96 -1.49 12.36
N GLY A 36 5.03 -1.34 11.41
CA GLY A 36 4.01 -0.31 11.43
C GLY A 36 4.44 1.00 10.76
N MET A 37 5.70 1.14 10.34
CA MET A 37 6.18 2.33 9.62
C MET A 37 5.33 2.59 8.37
N VAL A 38 4.99 3.85 8.15
CA VAL A 38 4.28 4.33 6.95
C VAL A 38 5.13 5.33 6.20
N VAL A 39 5.21 5.16 4.88
CA VAL A 39 5.79 6.13 3.96
C VAL A 39 4.68 6.65 3.08
N PHE A 40 4.35 7.93 3.18
CA PHE A 40 3.37 8.61 2.35
C PHE A 40 4.08 9.55 1.38
N SER A 41 3.57 9.67 0.15
CA SER A 41 4.05 10.71 -0.76
C SER A 41 2.94 11.43 -1.50
N HIS A 42 3.13 12.74 -1.66
CA HIS A 42 2.27 13.60 -2.49
C HIS A 42 2.44 13.32 -3.99
N TYR A 43 3.57 12.74 -4.41
CA TYR A 43 3.81 12.41 -5.81
C TYR A 43 4.83 11.28 -5.98
N GLN A 44 4.53 10.33 -6.87
CA GLN A 44 5.43 9.26 -7.27
C GLN A 44 5.83 9.42 -8.74
N SER A 45 7.11 9.64 -9.03
CA SER A 45 7.60 9.75 -10.41
C SER A 45 7.70 8.41 -11.14
N LYS A 46 7.78 7.30 -10.40
CA LYS A 46 7.88 5.92 -10.90
C LYS A 46 7.01 4.97 -10.07
N GLY A 47 5.76 5.38 -9.80
CA GLY A 47 4.81 4.59 -9.03
C GLY A 47 4.65 3.17 -9.59
N LYS A 48 4.58 2.16 -8.71
CA LYS A 48 4.53 0.75 -9.10
C LYS A 48 3.12 0.17 -8.97
N GLY A 49 2.71 -0.62 -9.95
CA GLY A 49 1.57 -1.53 -9.91
C GLY A 49 2.02 -2.98 -10.08
N GLN A 50 1.07 -3.91 -10.09
CA GLN A 50 1.36 -5.31 -10.38
C GLN A 50 1.71 -5.55 -11.86
N HIS A 51 2.39 -6.66 -12.13
CA HIS A 51 2.73 -7.10 -13.50
C HIS A 51 3.47 -5.99 -14.30
N ASN A 52 4.41 -5.31 -13.66
CA ASN A 52 5.19 -4.20 -14.23
C ASN A 52 4.37 -3.00 -14.73
N LYS A 53 3.09 -2.89 -14.33
CA LYS A 53 2.30 -1.69 -14.62
C LYS A 53 2.78 -0.52 -13.77
N THR A 54 2.64 0.68 -14.30
CA THR A 54 2.93 1.93 -13.58
C THR A 54 1.67 2.39 -12.84
N TRP A 55 1.84 2.85 -11.60
CA TRP A 55 0.81 3.61 -10.90
C TRP A 55 0.98 5.09 -11.21
N LEU A 56 -0.02 5.68 -11.88
CA LEU A 56 -0.03 7.08 -12.27
C LEU A 56 -0.82 7.90 -11.25
N GLY A 57 -0.36 9.13 -10.99
CA GLY A 57 -1.08 10.06 -10.13
C GLY A 57 -0.56 11.48 -10.25
N GLU A 58 -1.47 12.44 -10.23
CA GLU A 58 -1.17 13.87 -10.13
C GLU A 58 -0.74 14.25 -8.71
N VAL A 59 0.10 15.27 -8.61
CA VAL A 59 0.63 15.79 -7.34
C VAL A 59 -0.52 16.17 -6.39
N GLY A 60 -0.53 15.59 -5.19
CA GLY A 60 -1.49 15.92 -4.13
C GLY A 60 -2.95 15.51 -4.41
N LYS A 61 -3.20 14.74 -5.49
CA LYS A 61 -4.56 14.33 -5.87
C LYS A 61 -4.98 12.97 -5.33
N ASN A 62 -4.02 12.12 -4.98
CA ASN A 62 -4.26 10.71 -4.65
C ASN A 62 -3.56 10.34 -3.35
N ILE A 63 -4.03 9.27 -2.71
CA ILE A 63 -3.28 8.64 -1.63
C ILE A 63 -2.28 7.69 -2.29
N ALA A 64 -1.00 7.90 -2.01
CA ALA A 64 0.08 6.97 -2.34
C ALA A 64 0.90 6.74 -1.08
N MET A 65 0.83 5.54 -0.53
CA MET A 65 1.57 5.18 0.67
C MET A 65 2.01 3.73 0.69
N SER A 66 3.03 3.43 1.48
CA SER A 66 3.46 2.07 1.78
C SER A 66 3.53 1.85 3.27
N VAL A 67 3.03 0.70 3.73
CA VAL A 67 3.10 0.26 5.13
C VAL A 67 4.09 -0.89 5.24
N VAL A 68 5.01 -0.83 6.20
CA VAL A 68 5.92 -1.93 6.50
C VAL A 68 5.35 -2.75 7.66
N LEU A 69 5.03 -4.01 7.39
CA LEU A 69 4.73 -4.98 8.44
C LEU A 69 5.87 -5.97 8.56
N GLN A 70 6.34 -6.21 9.78
CA GLN A 70 7.20 -7.34 10.11
C GLN A 70 6.31 -8.34 10.85
N PRO A 71 5.81 -9.42 10.21
CA PRO A 71 4.75 -10.26 10.78
C PRO A 71 5.33 -11.54 11.44
N PRO A 72 5.80 -11.50 12.71
CA PRO A 72 6.46 -12.66 13.33
C PRO A 72 5.52 -13.86 13.55
N ALA A 73 4.20 -13.65 13.55
CA ALA A 73 3.20 -14.66 13.84
C ALA A 73 2.62 -15.37 12.60
N LEU A 74 3.01 -14.98 11.38
CA LEU A 74 2.49 -15.56 10.15
C LEU A 74 3.61 -16.26 9.37
N ALA A 75 3.31 -17.44 8.85
CA ALA A 75 4.17 -18.06 7.85
C ALA A 75 4.03 -17.34 6.49
N LEU A 76 5.06 -17.39 5.66
CA LEU A 76 5.02 -16.79 4.31
C LEU A 76 3.86 -17.36 3.45
N SER A 77 3.50 -18.63 3.65
CA SER A 77 2.35 -19.27 3.01
C SER A 77 1.01 -18.62 3.36
N GLN A 78 0.95 -17.84 4.44
CA GLN A 78 -0.21 -17.09 4.90
C GLN A 78 -0.18 -15.62 4.47
N SER A 79 0.79 -15.21 3.64
CA SER A 79 0.91 -13.82 3.17
C SER A 79 -0.36 -13.26 2.51
N PHE A 80 -1.18 -14.13 1.91
CA PHE A 80 -2.48 -13.75 1.36
C PHE A 80 -3.45 -13.16 2.41
N LEU A 81 -3.32 -13.53 3.69
CA LEU A 81 -4.12 -12.94 4.77
C LEU A 81 -3.88 -11.42 4.87
N ILE A 82 -2.65 -10.97 4.63
CA ILE A 82 -2.32 -9.54 4.63
C ILE A 82 -2.99 -8.84 3.44
N SER A 83 -2.97 -9.44 2.24
CA SER A 83 -3.70 -8.91 1.09
C SER A 83 -5.19 -8.76 1.39
N MET A 84 -5.82 -9.77 1.97
CA MET A 84 -7.24 -9.72 2.32
C MET A 84 -7.55 -8.65 3.37
N ALA A 85 -6.78 -8.59 4.45
CA ALA A 85 -6.96 -7.60 5.50
C ALA A 85 -6.80 -6.17 4.96
N THR A 86 -5.79 -5.96 4.10
CA THR A 86 -5.53 -4.67 3.46
C THR A 86 -6.68 -4.27 2.54
N ALA A 87 -7.12 -5.16 1.66
CA ALA A 87 -8.20 -4.89 0.71
C ALA A 87 -9.51 -4.55 1.41
N LEU A 88 -9.88 -5.30 2.46
CA LEU A 88 -11.06 -5.03 3.26
C LEU A 88 -10.94 -3.72 4.06
N GLY A 89 -9.75 -3.43 4.60
CA GLY A 89 -9.48 -2.17 5.31
C GLY A 89 -9.62 -0.94 4.40
N VAL A 90 -9.00 -0.99 3.22
CA VAL A 90 -9.08 0.09 2.21
C VAL A 90 -10.51 0.25 1.70
N GLN A 91 -11.22 -0.84 1.42
CA GLN A 91 -12.63 -0.79 1.01
C GLN A 91 -13.53 -0.17 2.08
N ARG A 92 -13.33 -0.55 3.36
CA ARG A 92 -14.09 0.00 4.48
C ARG A 92 -13.79 1.49 4.70
N PHE A 93 -12.54 1.91 4.51
CA PHE A 93 -12.18 3.33 4.54
C PHE A 93 -12.88 4.09 3.41
N PHE A 94 -12.72 3.64 2.17
CA PHE A 94 -13.17 4.37 0.99
C PHE A 94 -14.70 4.43 0.89
N SER A 95 -15.40 3.34 1.26
CA SER A 95 -16.87 3.28 1.26
C SER A 95 -17.53 4.28 2.21
N LYS A 96 -16.84 4.76 3.26
CA LYS A 96 -17.35 5.84 4.12
C LYS A 96 -17.54 7.15 3.35
N TYR A 97 -16.80 7.35 2.26
CA TYR A 97 -16.82 8.57 1.47
C TYR A 97 -17.50 8.37 0.11
N ALA A 98 -17.25 7.24 -0.56
CA ALA A 98 -17.77 6.95 -1.90
C ALA A 98 -19.08 6.12 -1.91
N GLY A 99 -19.52 5.63 -0.75
CA GLY A 99 -20.77 4.89 -0.58
C GLY A 99 -20.67 3.38 -0.82
N SER A 100 -21.83 2.74 -0.87
CA SER A 100 -21.98 1.27 -0.91
C SER A 100 -21.58 0.62 -2.23
N GLU A 101 -21.36 1.40 -3.29
CA GLU A 101 -20.93 0.90 -4.60
C GLU A 101 -19.42 0.61 -4.66
N THR A 102 -18.69 0.82 -3.56
CA THR A 102 -17.28 0.45 -3.43
C THR A 102 -17.11 -1.06 -3.19
N LYS A 103 -16.36 -1.72 -4.08
CA LYS A 103 -16.13 -3.17 -4.06
C LYS A 103 -14.64 -3.50 -4.12
N VAL A 104 -14.26 -4.63 -3.54
CA VAL A 104 -12.94 -5.24 -3.80
C VAL A 104 -13.07 -6.11 -5.04
N LYS A 105 -12.29 -5.82 -6.08
CA LYS A 105 -12.01 -6.78 -7.15
C LYS A 105 -10.81 -7.60 -6.70
N TRP A 106 -11.10 -8.81 -6.23
CA TRP A 106 -10.09 -9.68 -5.66
C TRP A 106 -8.94 -9.95 -6.64
N PRO A 107 -7.69 -10.01 -6.16
CA PRO A 107 -7.31 -9.92 -4.74
C PRO A 107 -6.95 -8.52 -4.22
N ASN A 108 -6.77 -7.53 -5.10
CA ASN A 108 -5.90 -6.38 -4.80
C ASN A 108 -6.37 -5.05 -5.37
N ASP A 109 -7.49 -5.01 -6.08
CA ASP A 109 -7.99 -3.77 -6.66
C ASP A 109 -9.24 -3.27 -5.93
N LEU A 110 -9.29 -1.96 -5.71
CA LEU A 110 -10.48 -1.27 -5.23
C LEU A 110 -11.25 -0.72 -6.43
N TYR A 111 -12.55 -0.96 -6.47
CA TYR A 111 -13.46 -0.45 -7.50
C TYR A 111 -14.56 0.40 -6.86
N TRP A 112 -15.00 1.42 -7.57
CA TRP A 112 -16.26 2.10 -7.33
C TRP A 112 -17.09 1.98 -8.59
N ARG A 113 -18.30 1.42 -8.48
CA ARG A 113 -19.09 0.99 -9.63
C ARG A 113 -18.29 -0.02 -10.48
N ASP A 114 -18.08 0.32 -11.74
CA ASP A 114 -17.41 -0.44 -12.78
C ASP A 114 -15.97 0.03 -13.02
N ARG A 115 -15.51 1.07 -12.30
CA ARG A 115 -14.19 1.68 -12.50
C ARG A 115 -13.23 1.43 -11.34
N LYS A 116 -11.95 1.29 -11.68
CA LYS A 116 -10.88 1.14 -10.70
C LYS A 116 -10.67 2.44 -9.92
N ALA A 117 -10.84 2.37 -8.61
CA ALA A 117 -10.63 3.47 -7.66
C ALA A 117 -9.27 3.40 -6.97
N GLY A 118 -8.64 2.22 -6.92
CA GLY A 118 -7.37 2.03 -6.23
C GLY A 118 -6.74 0.68 -6.49
N GLY A 119 -5.52 0.51 -6.03
CA GLY A 119 -4.76 -0.74 -6.14
C GLY A 119 -3.87 -0.95 -4.92
N ILE A 120 -3.64 -2.23 -4.62
CA ILE A 120 -2.77 -2.70 -3.56
C ILE A 120 -1.64 -3.51 -4.20
N LEU A 121 -0.42 -3.25 -3.77
CA LEU A 121 0.79 -3.96 -4.19
C LEU A 121 1.55 -4.40 -2.93
N ILE A 122 1.64 -5.70 -2.69
CA ILE A 122 2.42 -6.24 -1.57
C ILE A 122 3.69 -6.87 -2.10
N GLU A 123 4.84 -6.41 -1.59
CA GLU A 123 6.15 -6.97 -1.86
C GLU A 123 6.69 -7.61 -0.58
N ASN A 124 6.89 -8.93 -0.61
CA ASN A 124 7.42 -9.67 0.53
C ASN A 124 8.95 -9.73 0.45
N ILE A 125 9.62 -9.36 1.54
CA ILE A 125 11.07 -9.43 1.68
C ILE A 125 11.37 -10.67 2.51
N VAL A 126 12.09 -11.62 1.89
CA VAL A 126 12.45 -12.91 2.51
C VAL A 126 13.97 -13.00 2.57
N LEU A 127 14.49 -13.36 3.75
CA LEU A 127 15.92 -13.57 3.97
C LEU A 127 16.13 -15.01 4.43
N GLY A 128 16.68 -15.85 3.55
CA GLY A 128 16.76 -17.29 3.79
C GLY A 128 15.35 -17.90 3.91
N SER A 129 15.04 -18.46 5.07
CA SER A 129 13.70 -18.99 5.40
C SER A 129 12.83 -18.02 6.19
N GLU A 130 13.34 -16.84 6.56
CA GLU A 130 12.63 -15.86 7.37
C GLU A 130 11.86 -14.86 6.49
N TRP A 131 10.57 -14.68 6.78
CA TRP A 131 9.78 -13.60 6.20
C TRP A 131 10.08 -12.30 6.95
N LYS A 132 11.02 -11.52 6.42
CA LYS A 132 11.55 -10.34 7.08
C LYS A 132 10.52 -9.22 7.16
N ALA A 133 9.81 -8.95 6.06
CA ALA A 133 8.79 -7.91 6.00
C ALA A 133 7.80 -8.11 4.85
N ALA A 134 6.62 -7.52 4.98
CA ALA A 134 5.69 -7.24 3.90
C ALA A 134 5.60 -5.72 3.71
N VAL A 135 5.96 -5.22 2.53
CA VAL A 135 5.80 -3.81 2.15
C VAL A 135 4.52 -3.68 1.35
N ILE A 136 3.52 -3.02 1.94
CA ILE A 136 2.16 -2.93 1.44
C ILE A 136 1.94 -1.54 0.83
N GLY A 137 2.05 -1.44 -0.49
CA GLY A 137 1.70 -0.26 -1.27
C GLY A 137 0.20 -0.14 -1.44
N ILE A 138 -0.32 1.05 -1.15
CA ILE A 138 -1.73 1.41 -1.26
C ILE A 138 -1.82 2.69 -2.09
N GLY A 139 -2.42 2.57 -3.27
CA GLY A 139 -2.75 3.68 -4.16
C GLY A 139 -4.27 3.85 -4.25
N VAL A 140 -4.79 5.03 -3.95
CA VAL A 140 -6.23 5.34 -4.07
C VAL A 140 -6.43 6.68 -4.76
N ASN A 141 -7.25 6.68 -5.81
CA ASN A 141 -7.64 7.87 -6.55
C ASN A 141 -8.67 8.66 -5.73
N ILE A 142 -8.39 9.93 -5.41
CA ILE A 142 -9.27 10.77 -4.58
C ILE A 142 -9.81 11.96 -5.38
N ASN A 143 -8.94 12.87 -5.78
CA ASN A 143 -9.29 14.16 -6.39
C ASN A 143 -8.90 14.24 -7.88
N GLN A 144 -8.39 13.16 -8.46
CA GLN A 144 -7.97 13.11 -9.85
C GLN A 144 -9.17 12.81 -10.76
N THR A 145 -9.43 13.71 -11.70
CA THR A 145 -10.57 13.64 -12.64
C THR A 145 -10.16 13.25 -14.06
N SER A 146 -8.86 13.25 -14.35
CA SER A 146 -8.28 12.92 -15.65
C SER A 146 -7.26 11.79 -15.50
N PHE A 147 -7.26 10.84 -16.43
CA PHE A 147 -6.27 9.74 -16.47
C PHE A 147 -5.77 9.63 -17.90
N GLU A 148 -4.66 10.31 -18.20
CA GLU A 148 -4.05 10.21 -19.52
C GLU A 148 -3.42 8.82 -19.70
N GLY A 149 -3.74 8.16 -20.82
CA GLY A 149 -3.12 6.89 -21.21
C GLY A 149 -3.61 5.64 -20.46
N VAL A 150 -4.80 5.66 -19.85
CA VAL A 150 -5.43 4.51 -19.16
C VAL A 150 -6.70 4.05 -19.88
#